data_AF-A0A950A3W4-F1
#
_entry.id   AF-A0A950A3W4-F1
#
_cell.length_a   1.000
_cell.length_b   1.000
_cell.length_c   1.000
_cell.angle_alpha   90.00
_cell.angle_beta   90.00
_cell.angle_gamma   90.00
#
_symmetry.space_group_name_H-M   'P 1'
#
loop_
_entity.id
_entity.type
_entity.pdbx_description
1 polymer ?
#
loop_
_entity_poly.entity_id
_entity_poly.type
_entity_poly.pdbx_seq_one_letter_code
_entity_poly.pdbx_strand_id
1 'polypeptide(L)' 'MTRLSTYFLPTEREPPAEAEALSHKLMVRAGLIRQVGTGLWSWLPAGWRVHERIVQ' A
#
# COMPACT_ATOMS: atom_id res chain seq x y z
N MET A 1 -2.04 -20.50 -2.79
CA MET A 1 -1.02 -19.50 -3.15
C MET A 1 -1.64 -18.49 -4.10
N THR A 2 -1.45 -17.18 -3.86
CA THR A 2 -2.00 -16.12 -4.72
C THR A 2 -1.12 -15.95 -5.96
N ARG A 3 -1.71 -16.01 -7.17
CA ARG A 3 -1.01 -15.77 -8.43
C ARG A 3 -0.93 -14.27 -8.70
N LEU A 4 0.28 -13.73 -8.86
CA LEU A 4 0.45 -12.27 -9.03
C LEU A 4 -0.22 -11.72 -10.29
N SER A 5 -0.29 -12.50 -11.37
CA SER A 5 -0.92 -12.05 -12.62
C SER A 5 -2.42 -11.77 -12.50
N THR A 6 -3.10 -12.28 -11.45
CA THR A 6 -4.52 -12.02 -11.18
C THR A 6 -4.73 -11.21 -9.90
N TYR A 7 -3.65 -10.79 -9.24
CA TYR A 7 -3.72 -10.10 -7.96
C TYR A 7 -3.55 -8.60 -8.16
N PHE A 8 -4.44 -7.83 -7.53
CA PHE A 8 -4.34 -6.38 -7.56
C PHE A 8 -3.18 -5.91 -6.65
N LEU A 9 -2.03 -5.64 -7.27
CA LEU A 9 -0.82 -5.15 -6.61
C LEU A 9 -0.15 -4.05 -7.48
N PRO A 10 -0.63 -2.80 -7.38
CA PRO A 10 -0.15 -1.70 -8.19
C PRO A 10 1.14 -1.11 -7.60
N THR A 11 2.28 -1.76 -7.83
CA THR A 11 3.59 -1.24 -7.37
C THR A 11 4.01 0.00 -8.18
N GLU A 12 4.59 0.98 -7.51
CA GLU A 12 5.08 2.21 -8.14
C GLU A 12 6.62 2.25 -8.17
N ARG A 13 7.17 2.71 -9.30
CA ARG A 13 8.62 2.83 -9.49
C ARG A 13 9.21 3.88 -8.56
N GLU A 14 8.54 5.02 -8.45
CA GLU A 14 8.97 6.19 -7.69
C GLU A 14 8.00 6.43 -6.53
N PRO A 15 8.49 6.90 -5.37
CA PRO A 15 7.60 7.27 -4.27
C PRO A 15 6.86 8.58 -4.56
N PRO A 16 5.71 8.82 -3.90
CA PRO A 16 5.07 10.14 -3.93
C PRO A 16 6.02 11.22 -3.40
N ALA A 17 6.04 12.37 -4.08
CA ALA A 17 6.92 13.49 -3.77
C ALA A 17 6.67 14.07 -2.37
N GLU A 18 5.39 14.11 -1.96
CA GLU A 18 4.95 14.69 -0.68
C GLU A 18 5.18 13.79 0.53
N ALA A 19 5.54 12.51 0.32
CA ALA A 19 5.83 11.64 1.44
C ALA A 19 7.21 11.98 2.00
N GLU A 20 7.28 12.40 3.27
CA GLU A 20 8.57 12.57 3.95
C GLU A 20 9.04 11.26 4.59
N ALA A 21 8.13 10.61 5.33
CA ALA A 21 8.43 9.38 6.08
C ALA A 21 8.76 8.21 5.16
N LEU A 22 9.85 7.48 5.48
CA LEU A 22 10.27 6.31 4.71
C LEU A 22 9.20 5.21 4.68
N SER A 23 8.54 4.95 5.80
CA SER A 23 7.44 3.98 5.89
C SER A 23 6.32 4.31 4.89
N HIS A 24 5.89 5.58 4.85
CA HIS A 24 4.88 6.05 3.91
C HIS A 24 5.32 5.85 2.45
N LYS A 25 6.55 6.28 2.09
CA LYS A 25 7.13 6.05 0.75
C LYS A 25 7.08 4.57 0.36
N LEU A 26 7.48 3.68 1.26
CA LEU A 26 7.52 2.24 1.00
C LEU A 26 6.13 1.64 0.87
N MET A 27 5.19 2.03 1.73
CA MET A 27 3.82 1.52 1.71
C MET A 27 3.10 1.87 0.40
N VAL A 28 3.31 3.08 -0.13
CA VAL A 28 2.75 3.49 -1.43
C VAL A 28 3.43 2.73 -2.57
N ARG A 29 4.78 2.73 -2.62
CA ARG A 29 5.52 2.03 -3.70
C ARG A 29 5.24 0.54 -3.78
N ALA A 30 5.05 -0.11 -2.64
CA ALA A 30 4.73 -1.53 -2.57
C ALA A 30 3.26 -1.84 -2.91
N GLY A 31 2.42 -0.82 -3.17
CA GLY A 31 1.00 -1.01 -3.46
C GLY A 31 0.21 -1.51 -2.24
N LEU A 32 0.56 -1.06 -1.03
CA LEU A 32 -0.11 -1.45 0.21
C LEU A 32 -1.25 -0.50 0.59
N ILE A 33 -1.10 0.79 0.29
CA ILE A 33 -2.08 1.83 0.59
C ILE A 33 -2.26 2.76 -0.61
N ARG A 34 -3.40 3.45 -0.65
CA ARG A 34 -3.65 4.55 -1.59
C ARG A 34 -4.28 5.74 -0.87
N GLN A 35 -3.83 6.95 -1.20
CA GLN A 35 -4.43 8.16 -0.68
C GLN A 35 -5.79 8.39 -1.35
N VAL A 36 -6.83 8.65 -0.57
CA VAL A 36 -8.18 9.01 -1.06
C VAL A 36 -8.59 10.42 -0.64
N GLY A 37 -7.85 11.04 0.27
CA GLY A 37 -8.01 12.43 0.71
C GLY A 37 -6.86 12.85 1.62
N THR A 38 -6.84 14.11 2.05
CA THR A 38 -5.81 14.60 2.99
C THR A 38 -5.88 13.82 4.29
N GLY A 39 -4.80 13.11 4.64
CA GLY A 39 -4.74 12.25 5.82
C GLY A 39 -5.59 10.98 5.75
N LEU A 40 -6.28 10.73 4.62
CA LEU A 40 -7.18 9.58 4.45
C LEU A 40 -6.60 8.57 3.46
N TRP A 41 -6.49 7.33 3.92
CA TRP A 41 -5.85 6.23 3.21
C TRP A 41 -6.79 5.03 3.12
N SER A 42 -6.77 4.36 1.98
CA SER A 42 -7.40 3.05 1.81
C SER A 42 -6.34 1.96 1.82
N TRP A 43 -6.66 0.84 2.47
CA TRP A 43 -5.84 -0.37 2.39
C TRP A 43 -6.09 -1.07 1.06
N LEU A 44 -5.01 -1.41 0.37
CA LEU A 44 -5.06 -2.27 -0.81
C LEU A 44 -4.96 -3.74 -0.38
N PRO A 45 -5.29 -4.73 -1.24
CA PRO A 45 -5.36 -6.13 -0.84
C PRO A 45 -4.11 -6.67 -0.15
N ALA A 46 -2.92 -6.21 -0.54
CA ALA A 46 -1.68 -6.63 0.10
C ALA A 46 -1.50 -6.00 1.49
N GLY A 47 -1.84 -4.72 1.64
CA GLY A 47 -1.83 -4.02 2.93
C GLY A 47 -2.88 -4.57 3.88
N TRP A 48 -4.07 -4.91 3.38
CA TRP A 48 -5.15 -5.50 4.17
C TRP A 48 -4.74 -6.83 4.81
N ARG A 49 -4.07 -7.72 4.07
CA ARG A 49 -3.53 -8.97 4.65
C ARG A 49 -2.53 -8.74 5.78
N VAL A 50 -1.79 -7.64 5.75
CA VAL A 50 -0.86 -7.29 6.83
C VAL A 50 -1.65 -6.73 8.01
N HIS A 51 -2.62 -5.87 7.75
CA HIS A 51 -3.54 -5.35 8.78
C HIS A 51 -4.25 -6.49 9.53
N GLU A 52 -4.82 -7.46 8.82
CA GLU A 52 -5.45 -8.67 9.40
C GLU A 52 -4.50 -9.55 10.22
N ARG A 53 -3.18 -9.42 10.05
CA ARG A 53 -2.20 -10.21 10.83
C ARG A 53 -1.72 -9.52 12.10
N ILE A 54 -1.78 -8.20 12.12
CA ILE A 54 -1.20 -7.39 13.18
C ILE A 54 -2.30 -6.91 14.13
N VAL A 55 -3.46 -6.55 13.58
CA VAL A 55 -4.54 -5.86 14.30
C VAL A 55 -5.66 -6.83 14.69
N GLN A 56 -5.99 -7.78 13.83
CA GLN A 56 -6.98 -8.84 14.13
C GLN A 56 -6.28 -10.01 14.81
#